data_AF-A0A925EFD2-F1
#
_entry.id   AF-A0A925EFD2-F1
#
_cell.length_a   1.000
_cell.length_b   1.000
_cell.length_c   1.000
_cell.angle_alpha   90.00
_cell.angle_beta   90.00
_cell.angle_gamma   90.00
#
_symmetry.space_group_name_H-M   'P 1'
#
loop_
_entity.id
_entity.type
_entity.pdbx_description
1 polymer ?
#
loop_
_entity_poly.entity_id
_entity_poly.type
_entity_poly.pdbx_seq_one_letter_code
_entity_poly.pdbx_strand_id
1 'polypeptide(L)'
;MNRQGRTQLALGVILILLGAWFLLDKTMPAFHAIFEKYTEWPMNMFLIGAGIFIVGLVLGQPGLSVPAAVVAGIGGIFYYFENIGSYNDWYMWFLVLGFVGVGSIVAGLLGDNTAHNIKRGLNAMVFSAVLFLVFSSFFGGWALLGNYIPAVLLILLGLWVLGSGIYRSFRKREE
;
A
#
# COMPACT_ATOMS: atom_id res chain seq x y z
N MET A 1 20.45 -2.57 27.42
CA MET A 1 19.67 -3.77 26.99
C MET A 1 19.97 -4.07 25.53
N ASN A 2 20.43 -5.28 25.21
CA ASN A 2 20.72 -5.71 23.84
C ASN A 2 19.48 -5.56 22.94
N ARG A 3 19.69 -5.11 21.69
CA ARG A 3 18.61 -4.98 20.68
C ARG A 3 17.78 -6.27 20.56
N GLN A 4 18.43 -7.42 20.60
CA GLN A 4 17.78 -8.75 20.56
C GLN A 4 16.79 -8.97 21.71
N GLY A 5 17.12 -8.55 22.94
CA GLY A 5 16.23 -8.72 24.09
C GLY A 5 14.96 -7.88 23.99
N ARG A 6 15.05 -6.67 23.42
CA ARG A 6 13.87 -5.82 23.17
C ARG A 6 12.97 -6.39 22.09
N THR A 7 13.54 -6.91 21.01
CA THR A 7 12.80 -7.58 19.92
C THR A 7 12.08 -8.85 20.40
N GLN A 8 12.74 -9.67 21.22
CA GLN A 8 12.13 -10.88 21.78
C GLN A 8 10.98 -10.57 22.74
N LEU A 9 11.15 -9.56 23.61
CA LEU A 9 10.07 -9.08 24.49
C LEU A 9 8.89 -8.54 23.68
N ALA A 10 9.16 -7.71 22.68
CA ALA A 10 8.17 -7.16 21.75
C ALA A 10 7.35 -8.27 21.07
N LEU A 11 8.01 -9.27 20.50
CA LEU A 11 7.35 -10.41 19.87
C LEU A 11 6.53 -11.22 20.87
N GLY A 12 7.05 -11.43 22.08
CA GLY A 12 6.33 -12.10 23.16
C GLY A 12 5.04 -11.37 23.53
N VAL A 13 5.09 -10.04 23.69
CA VAL A 13 3.91 -9.22 23.97
C VAL A 13 2.89 -9.29 22.84
N ILE A 14 3.33 -9.21 21.58
CA ILE A 14 2.44 -9.34 20.42
C ILE A 14 1.74 -10.70 20.40
N LEU A 15 2.48 -11.79 20.66
CA LEU A 15 1.93 -13.14 20.71
C LEU A 15 0.90 -13.29 21.84
N ILE A 16 1.15 -12.69 23.00
CA ILE A 16 0.20 -12.68 24.12
C ILE A 16 -1.07 -11.92 23.73
N LEU A 17 -0.96 -10.74 23.11
CA LEU A 17 -2.13 -9.96 22.68
C LEU A 17 -2.96 -10.70 21.62
N LEU A 18 -2.29 -11.32 20.64
CA LEU A 18 -2.97 -12.16 19.64
C LEU A 18 -3.63 -13.38 20.27
N GLY A 19 -2.96 -14.06 21.19
CA GLY A 19 -3.54 -15.20 21.92
C GLY A 19 -4.75 -14.80 22.77
N ALA A 20 -4.66 -13.68 23.48
CA ALA A 20 -5.77 -13.13 24.25
C ALA A 20 -6.96 -12.77 23.36
N TRP A 21 -6.69 -12.17 22.19
CA TRP A 21 -7.71 -11.89 21.19
C TRP A 21 -8.44 -13.15 20.72
N PHE A 22 -7.70 -14.18 20.29
CA PHE A 22 -8.29 -15.45 19.84
C PHE A 22 -9.12 -16.12 20.94
N LEU A 23 -8.68 -16.04 22.19
CA LEU A 23 -9.44 -16.55 23.34
C LEU A 23 -10.73 -15.77 23.55
N LEU A 24 -10.69 -14.42 23.49
CA LEU A 24 -11.88 -13.59 23.63
C LEU A 24 -12.89 -13.83 22.50
N ASP A 25 -12.41 -13.97 21.26
CA ASP A 25 -13.25 -14.27 20.10
C ASP A 25 -13.99 -15.60 20.25
N LYS A 26 -13.33 -16.63 20.81
CA LYS A 26 -13.95 -17.95 21.04
C LYS A 26 -14.89 -18.00 22.25
N THR A 27 -14.67 -17.14 23.25
CA THR A 27 -15.36 -17.23 24.55
C THR A 27 -16.50 -16.23 24.69
N MET A 28 -16.45 -15.09 23.99
CA MET A 28 -17.42 -14.01 24.10
C MET A 28 -18.13 -13.76 22.76
N PRO A 29 -19.41 -14.18 22.61
CA PRO A 29 -20.19 -13.98 21.38
C PRO A 29 -20.35 -12.51 21.00
N ALA A 30 -20.43 -11.61 22.01
CA ALA A 30 -20.52 -10.18 21.79
C ALA A 30 -19.22 -9.58 21.22
N PHE A 31 -18.06 -10.15 21.57
CA PHE A 31 -16.77 -9.74 20.99
C PHE A 31 -16.67 -10.24 19.55
N HIS A 32 -17.05 -11.49 19.32
CA HIS A 32 -17.06 -12.10 18.00
C HIS A 32 -17.94 -11.30 17.01
N ALA A 33 -19.17 -10.96 17.38
CA ALA A 33 -20.09 -10.22 16.51
C ALA A 33 -19.56 -8.84 16.07
N ILE A 34 -18.68 -8.21 16.86
CA ILE A 34 -18.05 -6.94 16.48
C ILE A 34 -16.94 -7.18 15.44
N PHE A 35 -16.18 -8.26 15.58
CA PHE A 35 -15.02 -8.56 14.75
C PHE A 35 -15.30 -9.44 13.54
N GLU A 36 -16.44 -10.11 13.49
CA GLU A 36 -16.89 -10.94 12.38
C GLU A 36 -16.79 -10.18 11.04
N LYS A 37 -17.36 -8.98 10.97
CA LYS A 37 -17.31 -8.10 9.79
C LYS A 37 -15.88 -7.73 9.35
N TYR A 38 -14.93 -7.68 10.28
CA TYR A 38 -13.52 -7.36 9.98
C TYR A 38 -12.68 -8.60 9.68
N THR A 39 -13.17 -9.79 10.02
CA THR A 39 -12.48 -11.08 9.85
C THR A 39 -12.95 -11.79 8.58
N GLU A 40 -14.08 -11.35 8.01
CA GLU A 40 -14.54 -11.75 6.70
C GLU A 40 -13.65 -11.23 5.57
N TRP A 41 -13.59 -12.00 4.50
CA TRP A 41 -12.97 -11.56 3.24
C TRP A 41 -13.82 -10.46 2.60
N PRO A 42 -13.24 -9.39 2.03
CA PRO A 42 -11.80 -9.06 1.96
C PRO A 42 -11.32 -8.16 3.11
N MET A 43 -12.20 -7.85 4.07
CA MET A 43 -11.92 -6.92 5.16
C MET A 43 -10.77 -7.39 6.06
N ASN A 44 -10.60 -8.71 6.19
CA ASN A 44 -9.49 -9.34 6.90
C ASN A 44 -8.11 -8.92 6.39
N MET A 45 -7.96 -8.55 5.12
CA MET A 45 -6.70 -8.08 4.57
C MET A 45 -6.26 -6.74 5.20
N PHE A 46 -7.21 -5.85 5.54
CA PHE A 46 -6.87 -4.63 6.27
C PHE A 46 -6.34 -4.95 7.68
N LEU A 47 -6.91 -5.96 8.33
CA LEU A 47 -6.50 -6.40 9.66
C LEU A 47 -5.10 -7.02 9.63
N ILE A 48 -4.80 -7.83 8.61
CA ILE A 48 -3.45 -8.38 8.37
C ILE A 48 -2.45 -7.25 8.08
N GLY A 49 -2.80 -6.31 7.19
CA GLY A 49 -1.95 -5.15 6.88
C GLY A 49 -1.65 -4.30 8.12
N ALA A 50 -2.67 -4.02 8.94
CA ALA A 50 -2.51 -3.32 10.22
C ALA A 50 -1.62 -4.11 11.20
N GLY A 51 -1.78 -5.43 11.27
CA GLY A 51 -0.92 -6.31 12.06
C GLY A 51 0.56 -6.22 11.65
N ILE A 52 0.85 -6.30 10.35
CA ILE A 52 2.21 -6.15 9.81
C ILE A 52 2.77 -4.77 10.16
N PHE A 53 1.95 -3.71 10.05
CA PHE A 53 2.36 -2.36 10.39
C PHE A 53 2.72 -2.21 11.88
N ILE A 54 1.88 -2.71 12.78
CA ILE A 54 2.11 -2.70 14.23
C ILE A 54 3.38 -3.48 14.56
N VAL A 55 3.58 -4.66 13.97
CA VAL A 55 4.82 -5.42 14.12
C VAL A 55 6.02 -4.59 13.66
N GLY A 56 5.91 -3.91 12.53
CA GLY A 56 6.93 -2.98 12.03
C GLY A 56 7.29 -1.87 13.00
N LEU A 57 6.30 -1.22 13.59
CA LEU A 57 6.49 -0.17 14.59
C LEU A 57 7.18 -0.71 15.85
N VAL A 58 6.70 -1.85 16.36
CA VAL A 58 7.22 -2.47 17.59
C VAL A 58 8.65 -2.95 17.41
N LEU A 59 8.98 -3.51 16.24
CA LEU A 59 10.33 -3.95 15.91
C LEU A 59 11.28 -2.80 15.54
N GLY A 60 10.76 -1.58 15.36
CA GLY A 60 11.54 -0.44 14.89
C GLY A 60 12.05 -0.65 13.47
N GLN A 61 11.26 -1.31 12.62
CA GLN A 61 11.58 -1.58 11.22
C GLN A 61 10.57 -0.85 10.31
N PRO A 62 10.80 0.44 10.01
CA PRO A 62 9.94 1.23 9.14
C PRO A 62 9.66 0.60 7.78
N GLY A 63 10.60 -0.19 7.25
CA GLY A 63 10.46 -0.89 5.97
C GLY A 63 9.27 -1.87 5.91
N LEU A 64 8.74 -2.34 7.06
CA LEU A 64 7.53 -3.17 7.10
C LEU A 64 6.25 -2.38 6.74
N SER A 65 6.32 -1.06 6.66
CA SER A 65 5.22 -0.23 6.17
C SER A 65 4.88 -0.49 4.70
N VAL A 66 5.86 -0.92 3.90
CA VAL A 66 5.65 -1.29 2.48
C VAL A 66 4.77 -2.53 2.34
N PRO A 67 5.15 -3.71 2.87
CA PRO A 67 4.28 -4.88 2.80
C PRO A 67 2.94 -4.66 3.52
N ALA A 68 2.89 -3.91 4.63
CA ALA A 68 1.63 -3.54 5.27
C ALA A 68 0.68 -2.77 4.35
N ALA A 69 1.19 -1.73 3.67
CA ALA A 69 0.40 -0.93 2.73
C ALA A 69 -0.05 -1.74 1.51
N VAL A 70 0.79 -2.64 1.00
CA VAL A 70 0.44 -3.53 -0.11
C VAL A 70 -0.69 -4.48 0.27
N VAL A 71 -0.60 -5.14 1.43
CA VAL A 71 -1.65 -6.08 1.88
C VAL A 71 -2.97 -5.35 2.12
N ALA A 72 -2.94 -4.21 2.81
CA ALA A 72 -4.14 -3.39 3.01
C ALA A 72 -4.71 -2.86 1.68
N GLY A 73 -3.84 -2.46 0.75
CA GLY A 73 -4.23 -1.98 -0.57
C GLY A 73 -4.88 -3.05 -1.45
N ILE A 74 -4.36 -4.27 -1.43
CA ILE A 74 -4.99 -5.42 -2.09
C ILE A 74 -6.36 -5.71 -1.46
N GLY A 75 -6.48 -5.61 -0.14
CA GLY A 75 -7.76 -5.66 0.56
C GLY A 75 -8.77 -4.63 0.02
N GLY A 76 -8.32 -3.40 -0.23
CA GLY A 76 -9.14 -2.36 -0.85
C GLY A 76 -9.57 -2.68 -2.28
N ILE A 77 -8.70 -3.30 -3.08
CA ILE A 77 -9.06 -3.75 -4.44
C ILE A 77 -10.15 -4.82 -4.39
N PHE A 78 -9.99 -5.84 -3.55
CA PHE A 78 -11.02 -6.87 -3.41
C PHE A 78 -12.31 -6.32 -2.81
N TYR A 79 -12.21 -5.37 -1.87
CA TYR A 79 -13.39 -4.69 -1.35
C TYR A 79 -14.16 -3.98 -2.46
N TYR A 80 -13.46 -3.34 -3.40
CA TYR A 80 -14.10 -2.77 -4.58
C TYR A 80 -14.77 -3.85 -5.45
N PHE A 81 -14.12 -4.99 -5.72
CA PHE A 81 -14.70 -6.08 -6.53
C PHE A 81 -15.97 -6.67 -5.93
N GLU A 82 -16.03 -6.81 -4.61
CA GLU A 82 -17.19 -7.39 -3.93
C GLU A 82 -18.39 -6.43 -3.84
N ASN A 83 -18.18 -5.11 -3.90
CA ASN A 83 -19.23 -4.13 -3.66
C ASN A 83 -19.73 -3.38 -4.90
N ILE A 84 -18.84 -3.05 -5.83
CA ILE A 84 -19.13 -2.11 -6.94
C ILE A 84 -18.67 -2.67 -8.29
N GLY A 85 -17.47 -3.24 -8.31
CA GLY A 85 -16.76 -3.58 -9.53
C GLY A 85 -16.99 -5.00 -10.04
N SER A 86 -16.15 -5.36 -11.02
CA SER A 86 -16.06 -6.73 -11.53
C SER A 86 -14.63 -7.24 -11.42
N TYR A 87 -14.48 -8.54 -11.22
CA TYR A 87 -13.19 -9.24 -11.32
C TYR A 87 -12.50 -9.06 -12.69
N ASN A 88 -13.22 -8.58 -13.71
CA ASN A 88 -12.67 -8.24 -15.02
C ASN A 88 -11.93 -6.88 -15.06
N ASP A 89 -12.01 -6.07 -14.01
CA ASP A 89 -11.31 -4.78 -13.90
C ASP A 89 -9.80 -4.98 -13.63
N TRP A 90 -9.11 -5.66 -14.54
CA TRP A 90 -7.70 -6.05 -14.41
C TRP A 90 -6.75 -4.85 -14.23
N TYR A 91 -7.16 -3.67 -14.69
CA TYR A 91 -6.40 -2.43 -14.53
C TYR A 91 -6.22 -2.01 -13.06
N MET A 92 -7.03 -2.53 -12.13
CA MET A 92 -6.88 -2.25 -10.69
C MET A 92 -5.56 -2.77 -10.10
N TRP A 93 -4.98 -3.82 -10.66
CA TRP A 93 -3.71 -4.37 -10.18
C TRP A 93 -2.55 -3.37 -10.29
N PHE A 94 -2.63 -2.39 -11.19
CA PHE A 94 -1.63 -1.32 -11.28
C PHE A 94 -1.61 -0.41 -10.06
N LEU A 95 -2.70 -0.33 -9.29
CA LEU A 95 -2.74 0.40 -8.00
C LEU A 95 -1.85 -0.24 -6.94
N VAL A 96 -1.51 -1.53 -7.06
CA VAL A 96 -0.58 -2.21 -6.14
C VAL A 96 0.78 -1.53 -6.10
N LEU A 97 1.26 -1.04 -7.25
CA LEU A 97 2.49 -0.25 -7.32
C LEU A 97 2.37 1.07 -6.55
N GLY A 98 1.18 1.66 -6.52
CA GLY A 98 0.88 2.88 -5.78
C GLY A 98 0.88 2.64 -4.27
N PHE A 99 0.35 1.49 -3.84
CA PHE A 99 0.40 1.08 -2.43
C PHE A 99 1.82 0.84 -1.92
N VAL A 100 2.73 0.33 -2.77
CA VAL A 100 4.18 0.31 -2.46
C VAL A 100 4.69 1.74 -2.21
N GLY A 101 4.24 2.71 -3.00
CA GLY A 101 4.56 4.12 -2.82
C GLY A 101 4.06 4.69 -1.49
N VAL A 102 2.81 4.41 -1.13
CA VAL A 102 2.21 4.79 0.16
C VAL A 102 3.05 4.23 1.32
N GLY A 103 3.37 2.94 1.28
CA GLY A 103 4.18 2.32 2.33
C GLY A 103 5.60 2.89 2.41
N SER A 104 6.19 3.30 1.28
CA SER A 104 7.50 3.98 1.26
C SER A 104 7.43 5.37 1.89
N ILE A 105 6.36 6.15 1.66
CA ILE A 105 6.13 7.44 2.32
C ILE A 105 6.01 7.23 3.84
N VAL A 106 5.20 6.26 4.27
CA VAL A 106 5.02 5.94 5.70
C VAL A 106 6.35 5.51 6.33
N ALA A 107 7.14 4.67 5.67
CA ALA A 107 8.49 4.32 6.13
C ALA A 107 9.40 5.55 6.28
N GLY A 108 9.31 6.49 5.34
CA GLY A 108 10.01 7.78 5.39
C GLY A 108 9.61 8.64 6.59
N LEU A 109 8.30 8.72 6.89
CA LEU A 109 7.76 9.46 8.03
C LEU A 109 8.17 8.84 9.37
N LEU A 110 8.38 7.52 9.40
CA LEU A 110 8.90 6.80 10.57
C LEU A 110 10.42 6.91 10.75
N GLY A 111 11.09 7.74 9.94
CA GLY A 111 12.50 8.09 10.11
C GLY A 111 13.48 7.26 9.26
N ASP A 112 13.00 6.37 8.39
CA ASP A 112 13.88 5.69 7.43
C ASP A 112 14.11 6.59 6.21
N ASN A 113 15.30 7.19 6.10
CA ASN A 113 15.75 7.96 4.93
C ASN A 113 14.66 8.91 4.37
N THR A 114 14.06 9.72 5.24
CA THR A 114 12.80 10.45 5.04
C THR A 114 12.67 11.12 3.67
N ALA A 115 13.63 11.97 3.28
CA ALA A 115 13.56 12.68 2.00
C ALA A 115 13.62 11.75 0.79
N HIS A 116 14.43 10.69 0.85
CA HIS A 116 14.55 9.71 -0.22
C HIS A 116 13.28 8.87 -0.37
N ASN A 117 12.77 8.35 0.75
CA ASN A 117 11.63 7.46 0.79
C ASN A 117 10.31 8.19 0.43
N ILE A 118 10.11 9.43 0.88
CA ILE A 118 8.95 10.23 0.48
C ILE A 118 8.99 10.51 -1.04
N LYS A 119 10.13 10.94 -1.58
CA LYS A 119 10.27 11.22 -3.02
C LYS A 119 10.06 9.97 -3.86
N ARG A 120 10.65 8.84 -3.45
CA ARG A 120 10.49 7.57 -4.15
C ARG A 120 9.05 7.07 -4.09
N GLY A 121 8.39 7.20 -2.94
CA GLY A 121 7.01 6.82 -2.76
C GLY A 121 6.04 7.66 -3.59
N LEU A 122 6.21 8.98 -3.62
CA LEU A 122 5.43 9.88 -4.48
C LEU A 122 5.58 9.53 -5.96
N ASN A 123 6.83 9.29 -6.42
CA ASN A 123 7.08 8.89 -7.79
C ASN A 123 6.38 7.56 -8.14
N ALA A 124 6.40 6.58 -7.23
CA ALA A 124 5.70 5.31 -7.42
C ALA A 124 4.18 5.48 -7.47
N MET A 125 3.61 6.35 -6.63
CA MET A 125 2.18 6.68 -6.67
C MET A 125 1.77 7.35 -7.98
N VAL A 126 2.54 8.33 -8.46
CA VAL A 126 2.27 9.00 -9.75
C VAL A 126 2.36 7.99 -10.90
N PHE A 127 3.41 7.17 -10.93
CA PHE A 127 3.60 6.16 -11.96
C PHE A 127 2.45 5.13 -11.97
N SER A 128 2.06 4.65 -10.79
CA SER A 128 0.92 3.75 -10.62
C SER A 128 -0.39 4.38 -11.04
N ALA A 129 -0.66 5.63 -10.65
CA ALA A 129 -1.86 6.34 -11.02
C ALA A 129 -1.97 6.51 -12.55
N VAL A 130 -0.87 6.86 -13.22
CA VAL A 130 -0.91 6.98 -14.67
C VAL A 130 -1.08 5.62 -15.34
N LEU A 131 -0.38 4.56 -14.89
CA LEU A 131 -0.60 3.22 -15.41
C LEU A 131 -2.06 2.78 -15.22
N PHE A 132 -2.62 2.99 -14.04
CA PHE A 132 -4.03 2.72 -13.77
C PHE A 132 -4.94 3.46 -14.73
N LEU A 133 -4.73 4.77 -14.95
CA LEU A 133 -5.56 5.57 -15.88
C LEU A 133 -5.41 5.10 -17.33
N VAL A 134 -4.19 4.81 -17.78
CA VAL A 134 -3.93 4.33 -19.13
C VAL A 134 -4.64 2.99 -19.36
N PHE A 135 -4.44 2.01 -18.47
CA PHE A 135 -5.06 0.69 -18.61
C PHE A 135 -6.57 0.72 -18.36
N SER A 136 -7.06 1.53 -17.41
CA SER A 136 -8.50 1.74 -17.22
C SER A 136 -9.16 2.31 -18.47
N SER A 137 -8.47 3.20 -19.20
CA SER A 137 -9.01 3.74 -20.44
C SER A 137 -9.03 2.72 -21.59
N PHE A 138 -8.09 1.77 -21.64
CA PHE A 138 -8.07 0.71 -22.65
C PHE A 138 -9.07 -0.43 -22.35
N PHE A 139 -9.20 -0.82 -21.08
CA PHE A 139 -9.94 -2.02 -20.67
C PHE A 139 -11.26 -1.74 -19.94
N GLY A 140 -11.36 -0.60 -19.23
CA GLY A 140 -12.50 -0.24 -18.38
C GLY A 140 -13.70 0.37 -19.13
N GLY A 141 -13.69 0.37 -20.47
CA GLY A 141 -14.86 0.72 -21.26
C GLY A 141 -15.41 2.12 -20.96
N TRP A 142 -14.57 3.15 -20.94
CA TRP A 142 -15.04 4.53 -20.89
C TRP A 142 -15.70 4.90 -22.24
N ALA A 143 -16.94 4.46 -22.46
CA ALA A 143 -17.81 4.99 -23.51
C ALA A 143 -18.04 6.51 -23.38
N LEU A 144 -17.61 7.12 -22.27
CA LEU A 144 -17.85 8.52 -21.91
C LEU A 144 -16.72 9.51 -22.26
N LEU A 145 -15.52 9.08 -22.67
CA LEU A 145 -14.39 10.04 -22.80
C LEU A 145 -13.50 9.95 -24.07
N GLY A 146 -13.82 9.05 -25.01
CA GLY A 146 -13.23 9.07 -26.36
C GLY A 146 -11.77 8.61 -26.49
N ASN A 147 -11.36 8.35 -27.74
CA ASN A 147 -10.18 7.58 -28.14
C ASN A 147 -8.80 8.23 -27.87
N TYR A 148 -8.73 9.46 -27.31
CA TYR A 148 -7.49 10.25 -27.27
C TYR A 148 -6.87 10.42 -25.88
N ILE A 149 -7.60 10.13 -24.80
CA ILE A 149 -7.09 10.25 -23.42
C ILE A 149 -5.85 9.37 -23.15
N PRO A 150 -5.80 8.09 -23.60
CA PRO A 150 -4.62 7.26 -23.39
C PRO A 150 -3.34 7.90 -23.97
N ALA A 151 -3.44 8.51 -25.15
CA ALA A 151 -2.31 9.13 -25.82
C ALA A 151 -1.82 10.36 -25.06
N VAL A 152 -2.73 11.23 -24.61
CA VAL A 152 -2.36 12.45 -23.87
C VAL A 152 -1.70 12.11 -22.52
N LEU A 153 -2.22 11.13 -21.78
CA LEU A 153 -1.63 10.70 -20.51
C LEU A 153 -0.25 10.07 -20.70
N LEU A 154 -0.05 9.25 -21.74
CA LEU A 154 1.25 8.68 -22.07
C LEU A 154 2.27 9.76 -22.47
N ILE A 155 1.84 10.78 -23.22
CA ILE A 155 2.69 11.92 -23.57
C ILE A 155 3.08 12.71 -22.32
N LEU A 156 2.13 13.03 -21.44
CA LEU A 156 2.41 13.76 -20.20
C LEU A 156 3.33 12.98 -19.26
N LEU A 157 3.14 11.66 -19.14
CA LEU A 157 4.05 10.82 -18.36
C LEU A 157 5.42 10.70 -19.02
N GLY A 158 5.49 10.56 -20.34
CA GLY A 158 6.75 10.60 -21.08
C GLY A 158 7.51 11.90 -20.83
N LEU A 159 6.82 13.04 -20.91
CA LEU A 159 7.40 14.36 -20.61
C LEU A 159 7.86 14.47 -19.16
N TRP A 160 7.10 13.93 -18.20
CA TRP A 160 7.49 13.95 -16.79
C TRP A 160 8.70 13.05 -16.49
N VAL A 161 8.76 11.86 -17.09
CA VAL A 161 9.91 10.94 -16.99
C VAL A 161 11.16 11.56 -17.62
N LEU A 162 11.02 12.18 -18.81
CA LEU A 162 12.12 12.88 -19.48
C LEU A 162 12.59 14.09 -18.66
N GLY A 163 11.67 14.94 -18.20
CA GLY A 163 12.00 16.11 -17.41
C GLY A 163 12.67 15.77 -16.08
N SER A 164 12.17 14.74 -15.39
CA SER A 164 12.77 14.27 -14.13
C SER A 164 14.13 13.60 -14.32
N GLY A 165 14.34 12.89 -15.44
CA GLY A 165 15.63 12.32 -15.81
C GLY A 165 16.67 13.38 -16.16
N ILE A 166 16.28 14.39 -16.93
CA ILE A 166 17.15 15.51 -17.32
C ILE A 166 17.53 16.35 -16.10
N TYR A 167 16.59 16.67 -15.22
CA TYR A 167 16.86 17.39 -13.97
C TYR A 167 17.87 16.66 -13.07
N ARG A 168 17.82 15.32 -13.05
CA ARG A 168 18.76 14.49 -12.29
C ARG A 168 20.16 14.45 -12.92
N SER A 169 20.24 14.57 -14.25
CA SER A 169 21.50 14.68 -15.00
C SER A 169 22.21 16.00 -14.71
N PHE A 170 21.47 17.13 -14.72
CA PHE A 170 22.04 18.44 -14.45
C PHE A 170 22.59 18.59 -13.03
N ARG A 171 21.87 18.08 -12.02
CA ARG A 171 22.34 18.13 -10.63
C ARG A 171 23.63 17.33 -10.36
N LYS A 172 23.97 16.36 -11.21
CA LYS A 172 25.22 15.57 -11.09
C LYS A 172 26.44 16.23 -11.74
N ARG A 173 26.26 17.35 -12.46
CA ARG A 173 27.36 18.09 -13.12
C ARG A 173 27.88 19.27 -12.31
N GLU A 174 27.22 19.61 -11.20
CA GLU A 174 27.60 20.73 -10.32
C GLU A 174 28.32 20.28 -9.03
N GLU A 175 28.56 18.97 -8.87
CA GLU A 175 29.50 18.38 -7.89
C GLU A 175 30.77 17.93 -8.61
#